data_AF-A0A0M3JB76-F1
#
_entry.id   AF-A0A0M3JB76-F1
#
_cell.length_a   1.000
_cell.length_b   1.000
_cell.length_c   1.000
_cell.angle_alpha   90.00
_cell.angle_beta   90.00
_cell.angle_gamma   90.00
#
_symmetry.space_group_name_H-M   'P 1'
#
loop_
_entity.id
_entity.type
_entity.pdbx_description
1 polymer ?
#
loop_
_entity_poly.entity_id
_entity_poly.type
_entity_poly.pdbx_seq_one_letter_code
_entity_poly.pdbx_strand_id
1 'polypeptide(L)'
;MISCRNESAENNEHKIGLGTSEASNEAKPSERAWLLVAFESVLYGLYRVWEGALDVYPLRAWRAYAARAPWQCAVVTLSTWLILQISAAYVQFGVVFFIFSLFIAMVLNLGERKANEPSAYSVFNPHCERLPGQLTAEHFERDILMRNRRIS
;
A
#
# COMPACT_ATOMS: atom_id res chain seq x y z
N MET A 1 61.09 42.61 11.38
CA MET A 1 60.55 41.51 10.56
C MET A 1 60.33 40.33 11.47
N ILE A 2 59.07 39.97 11.74
CA ILE A 2 58.53 38.72 12.33
C ILE A 2 57.17 39.17 12.90
N SER A 3 56.04 38.79 12.27
CA SER A 3 54.70 38.65 12.92
C SER A 3 53.54 38.58 11.90
N CYS A 4 53.65 37.80 10.81
CA CYS A 4 52.49 37.51 9.93
C CYS A 4 52.43 36.04 9.46
N ARG A 5 53.05 35.08 10.19
CA ARG A 5 53.10 33.67 9.78
C ARG A 5 52.52 32.67 10.80
N ASN A 6 51.85 33.13 11.85
CA ASN A 6 51.19 32.23 12.81
C ASN A 6 49.66 32.11 12.64
N GLU A 7 48.98 33.12 12.10
CA GLU A 7 47.52 33.17 12.12
C GLU A 7 46.84 32.25 11.08
N SER A 8 47.53 31.93 9.97
CA SER A 8 46.98 31.00 8.96
C SER A 8 47.14 29.51 9.29
N ALA A 9 48.00 29.16 10.26
CA ALA A 9 48.15 27.77 10.69
C ALA A 9 47.06 27.39 11.71
N GLU A 10 46.76 28.27 12.67
CA GLU A 10 45.81 28.01 13.75
C GLU A 10 44.35 27.93 13.28
N ASN A 11 43.97 28.75 12.28
CA ASN A 11 42.64 28.69 11.67
C ASN A 11 42.40 27.41 10.83
N ASN A 12 43.47 26.77 10.36
CA ASN A 12 43.36 25.51 9.64
C ASN A 12 43.15 24.34 10.61
N GLU A 13 43.84 24.33 11.75
CA GLU A 13 43.65 23.28 12.77
C GLU A 13 42.27 23.34 13.43
N HIS A 14 41.74 24.55 13.66
CA HIS A 14 40.39 24.72 14.22
C HIS A 14 39.27 24.30 13.25
N LYS A 15 39.49 24.38 11.93
CA LYS A 15 38.57 23.83 10.92
C LYS A 15 38.66 22.31 10.77
N ILE A 16 39.84 21.74 10.98
CA ILE A 16 40.05 20.28 10.91
C ILE A 16 39.40 19.59 12.12
N GLY A 17 39.44 20.21 13.31
CA GLY A 17 38.82 19.67 14.53
C GLY A 17 37.28 19.71 14.57
N LEU A 18 36.64 20.67 13.89
CA LEU A 18 35.18 20.78 13.84
C LEU A 18 34.56 19.85 12.78
N GLY A 19 35.29 19.54 11.70
CA GLY A 19 34.81 18.69 10.61
C GLY A 19 34.80 17.18 10.93
N THR A 20 35.49 16.74 11.98
CA THR A 20 35.61 15.32 12.35
C THR A 20 34.68 14.89 13.49
N SER A 21 34.08 15.83 14.22
CA SER A 21 33.14 15.55 15.32
C SER A 21 31.70 15.33 14.83
N GLU A 22 31.36 15.83 13.64
CA GLU A 22 29.98 15.73 13.10
C GLU A 22 29.73 14.43 12.31
N ALA A 23 30.79 13.65 12.05
CA ALA A 23 30.72 12.40 11.30
C ALA A 23 30.53 11.15 12.18
N SER A 24 30.52 11.27 13.51
CA SER A 24 30.42 10.13 14.44
C SER A 24 29.08 10.01 15.18
N ASN A 25 28.03 10.69 14.70
CA ASN A 25 26.65 10.43 15.09
C ASN A 25 25.91 9.64 14.00
N GLU A 26 26.59 8.66 13.39
CA GLU A 26 25.89 7.59 12.68
C GLU A 26 25.19 6.72 13.72
N ALA A 27 23.96 7.12 14.07
CA ALA A 27 23.06 6.32 14.88
C ALA A 27 22.91 4.95 14.22
N LYS A 28 23.57 3.93 14.78
CA LYS A 28 23.46 2.55 14.32
C LYS A 28 21.98 2.22 14.19
N PRO A 29 21.50 1.88 12.98
CA PRO A 29 20.08 1.66 12.76
C PRO A 29 19.65 0.55 13.71
N SER A 30 18.72 0.88 14.61
CA SER A 30 18.20 -0.03 15.63
C SER A 30 17.90 -1.39 14.99
N GLU A 31 18.22 -2.50 15.67
CA GLU A 31 18.05 -3.85 15.12
C GLU A 31 16.65 -4.12 14.55
N ARG A 32 15.65 -3.40 15.06
CA ARG A 32 14.27 -3.37 14.57
C ARG A 32 14.11 -2.85 13.14
N ALA A 33 14.92 -1.88 12.72
CA ALA A 33 14.89 -1.33 11.36
C ALA A 33 15.29 -2.38 10.32
N TRP A 34 16.29 -3.21 10.63
CA TRP A 34 16.68 -4.33 9.76
C TRP A 34 15.58 -5.39 9.68
N LEU A 35 14.90 -5.68 10.78
CA LEU A 35 13.76 -6.60 10.77
C LEU A 35 12.60 -6.08 9.92
N LEU A 36 12.30 -4.77 9.98
CA LEU A 36 11.26 -4.17 9.15
C LEU A 36 11.64 -4.19 7.67
N VAL A 37 12.86 -3.82 7.29
CA VAL A 37 13.31 -3.85 5.88
C VAL A 37 13.35 -5.28 5.34
N ALA A 38 13.78 -6.25 6.15
CA ALA A 38 13.75 -7.66 5.78
C ALA A 38 12.31 -8.16 5.62
N PHE A 39 11.41 -7.79 6.52
CA PHE A 39 9.99 -8.15 6.45
C PHE A 39 9.30 -7.56 5.22
N GLU A 40 9.52 -6.28 4.93
CA GLU A 40 9.00 -5.60 3.74
C GLU A 40 9.53 -6.24 2.45
N SER A 41 10.80 -6.68 2.45
CA SER A 41 11.40 -7.37 1.31
C SER A 41 10.80 -8.77 1.09
N VAL A 42 10.52 -9.51 2.16
CA VAL A 42 9.84 -10.82 2.10
C VAL A 42 8.40 -10.65 1.66
N LEU A 43 7.68 -9.67 2.22
CA LEU A 43 6.32 -9.35 1.80
C LEU A 43 6.27 -8.89 0.35
N TYR A 44 7.20 -8.05 -0.10
CA TYR A 44 7.29 -7.61 -1.48
C TYR A 44 7.61 -8.78 -2.43
N GLY A 45 8.50 -9.69 -2.02
CA GLY A 45 8.78 -10.92 -2.76
C GLY A 45 7.56 -11.83 -2.87
N LEU A 46 6.85 -12.04 -1.76
CA LEU A 46 5.60 -12.80 -1.71
C LEU A 46 4.51 -12.12 -2.55
N TYR A 47 4.34 -10.80 -2.43
CA TYR A 47 3.40 -10.01 -3.20
C TYR A 47 3.70 -10.08 -4.70
N ARG A 48 4.98 -10.02 -5.11
CA ARG A 48 5.38 -10.15 -6.51
C ARG A 48 5.10 -11.53 -7.09
N VAL A 49 5.37 -12.58 -6.31
CA VAL A 49 5.03 -13.96 -6.69
C VAL A 49 3.52 -14.14 -6.73
N TRP A 50 2.80 -13.54 -5.79
CA TRP A 50 1.34 -13.57 -5.71
C TRP A 50 0.67 -12.84 -6.88
N GLU A 51 1.12 -11.63 -7.22
CA GLU A 51 0.68 -10.90 -8.41
C GLU A 51 1.01 -11.68 -9.69
N GLY A 52 2.21 -12.24 -9.80
CA GLY A 52 2.57 -13.12 -10.91
C GLY A 52 1.72 -14.40 -10.98
N ALA A 53 1.28 -14.93 -9.83
CA ALA A 53 0.39 -16.07 -9.71
C ALA A 53 -1.08 -15.72 -10.03
N LEU A 54 -1.50 -14.47 -9.79
CA LEU A 54 -2.81 -13.96 -10.16
C LEU A 54 -2.86 -13.50 -11.64
N ASP A 55 -1.73 -13.14 -12.24
CA ASP A 55 -1.62 -12.80 -13.67
C ASP A 55 -1.28 -14.02 -14.54
N VAL A 56 -1.36 -15.23 -13.99
CA VAL A 56 -1.19 -16.47 -14.77
C VAL A 56 -2.35 -16.53 -15.77
N TYR A 57 -1.99 -16.55 -17.05
CA TYR A 57 -2.83 -16.74 -18.24
C TYR A 57 -4.16 -17.51 -18.04
N PRO A 58 -4.23 -18.64 -17.28
CA PRO A 58 -5.47 -19.32 -16.93
C PRO A 58 -6.57 -18.44 -16.33
N LEU A 59 -6.29 -17.44 -15.48
CA LEU A 59 -7.36 -16.63 -14.89
C LEU A 59 -8.03 -15.71 -15.92
N ARG A 60 -7.24 -15.11 -16.81
CA ARG A 60 -7.75 -14.25 -17.90
C ARG A 60 -8.47 -15.08 -18.96
N ALA A 61 -7.90 -16.23 -19.33
CA ALA A 61 -8.50 -17.17 -20.28
C ALA A 61 -9.80 -17.77 -19.72
N TRP A 62 -9.83 -18.12 -18.43
CA TRP A 62 -11.02 -18.62 -17.75
C TRP A 62 -12.14 -17.58 -17.70
N ARG A 63 -11.83 -16.30 -17.39
CA ARG A 63 -12.81 -15.21 -17.44
C ARG A 63 -13.37 -14.99 -18.86
N ALA A 64 -12.52 -15.07 -19.89
CA ALA A 64 -12.95 -14.96 -21.28
C ALA A 64 -13.83 -16.16 -21.71
N TYR A 65 -13.49 -17.37 -21.26
CA TYR A 65 -14.25 -18.58 -21.55
C TYR A 65 -15.61 -18.59 -20.82
N ALA A 66 -15.65 -18.09 -19.57
CA ALA A 66 -16.88 -17.92 -18.79
C ALA A 66 -17.91 -17.01 -19.46
N ALA A 67 -17.46 -16.00 -20.21
CA ALA A 67 -18.35 -15.14 -20.98
C ALA A 67 -19.01 -15.84 -22.18
N ARG A 68 -18.39 -16.91 -22.71
CA ARG A 68 -18.87 -17.62 -23.91
C ARG A 68 -19.75 -18.83 -23.58
N ALA A 69 -19.45 -19.53 -22.49
CA ALA A 69 -20.21 -20.70 -22.04
C ALA A 69 -20.23 -20.77 -20.50
N PRO A 70 -21.10 -19.99 -19.83
CA PRO A 70 -21.03 -19.79 -18.38
C PRO A 70 -21.25 -21.09 -17.59
N TRP A 71 -22.18 -21.93 -18.04
CA TRP A 71 -22.53 -23.16 -17.33
C TRP A 71 -21.40 -24.19 -17.34
N GLN A 72 -20.74 -24.39 -18.48
CA GLN A 72 -19.63 -25.34 -18.61
C GLN A 72 -18.43 -24.89 -17.77
N CYS A 73 -18.12 -23.60 -17.79
CA CYS A 73 -17.07 -23.02 -16.95
C CYS A 73 -17.38 -23.21 -15.47
N ALA A 74 -18.61 -22.91 -15.05
CA ALA A 74 -19.03 -23.05 -13.66
C ALA A 74 -18.92 -24.50 -13.19
N VAL A 75 -19.36 -25.47 -14.00
CA VAL A 75 -19.24 -26.90 -13.67
C VAL A 75 -17.79 -27.30 -13.49
N VAL A 76 -16.90 -26.98 -14.44
CA VAL A 76 -15.48 -27.36 -14.35
C VAL A 76 -14.83 -26.72 -13.11
N THR A 77 -15.05 -25.42 -12.88
CA THR A 77 -14.48 -24.73 -11.72
C THR A 77 -15.01 -25.29 -10.40
N LEU A 78 -16.32 -25.53 -10.30
CA LEU A 78 -16.91 -26.11 -9.09
C LEU A 78 -16.43 -27.53 -8.84
N SER A 79 -16.32 -28.36 -9.88
CA SER A 79 -15.77 -29.71 -9.75
C SER A 79 -14.32 -29.70 -9.28
N THR A 80 -13.46 -28.87 -9.88
CA THR A 80 -12.06 -28.72 -9.43
C THR A 80 -11.99 -28.20 -8.00
N TRP A 81 -12.82 -27.21 -7.64
CA TRP A 81 -12.87 -26.67 -6.28
C TRP A 81 -13.34 -27.72 -5.26
N LEU A 82 -14.36 -28.51 -5.58
CA LEU A 82 -14.87 -29.59 -4.72
C LEU A 82 -13.80 -30.66 -4.46
N ILE A 83 -13.03 -31.04 -5.48
CA ILE A 83 -11.93 -32.00 -5.32
C ILE A 83 -10.87 -31.46 -4.35
N LEU A 84 -10.50 -30.19 -4.48
CA LEU A 84 -9.58 -29.52 -3.57
C LEU A 84 -10.16 -29.44 -2.15
N GLN A 85 -11.44 -29.10 -2.03
CA GLN A 85 -12.15 -28.97 -0.75
C GLN A 85 -12.24 -30.31 -0.01
N ILE A 86 -12.53 -31.40 -0.72
CA ILE A 86 -12.54 -32.76 -0.16
C ILE A 86 -11.12 -33.13 0.29
N SER A 87 -10.11 -32.87 -0.54
CA SER A 87 -8.70 -33.13 -0.19
C SER A 87 -8.29 -32.36 1.07
N ALA A 88 -8.68 -31.09 1.21
CA ALA A 88 -8.41 -30.29 2.39
C ALA A 88 -9.15 -30.80 3.65
N ALA A 89 -10.37 -31.32 3.48
CA ALA A 89 -11.13 -31.93 4.56
C ALA A 89 -10.43 -33.19 5.11
N TYR A 90 -9.79 -33.98 4.26
CA TYR A 90 -8.97 -35.13 4.70
C TYR A 90 -7.79 -34.72 5.58
N VAL A 91 -7.18 -33.56 5.34
CA VAL A 91 -6.09 -33.02 6.16
C VAL A 91 -6.61 -32.35 7.44
N GLN A 92 -7.92 -32.44 7.75
CA GLN A 92 -8.61 -31.74 8.85
C GLN A 92 -8.59 -30.20 8.76
N PHE A 93 -8.16 -29.64 7.62
CA PHE A 93 -8.13 -28.19 7.36
C PHE A 93 -9.25 -27.72 6.42
N GLY A 94 -10.29 -28.53 6.23
CA GLY A 94 -11.37 -28.25 5.26
C GLY A 94 -12.07 -26.91 5.49
N VAL A 95 -12.39 -26.57 6.74
CA VAL A 95 -13.08 -25.31 7.07
C VAL A 95 -12.20 -24.09 6.79
N VAL A 96 -10.91 -24.18 7.09
CA VAL A 96 -9.95 -23.09 6.83
C VAL A 96 -9.85 -22.84 5.33
N PHE A 97 -9.66 -23.90 4.54
CA PHE A 97 -9.63 -23.81 3.08
C PHE A 97 -10.93 -23.21 2.52
N PHE A 98 -12.09 -23.62 3.06
CA PHE A 98 -13.39 -23.11 2.65
C PHE A 98 -13.50 -21.59 2.85
N ILE A 99 -13.21 -21.10 4.06
CA ILE A 99 -13.28 -19.67 4.39
C ILE A 99 -12.29 -18.86 3.53
N PHE A 100 -11.06 -19.33 3.38
CA PHE A 100 -10.08 -18.67 2.51
C PHE A 100 -10.54 -18.64 1.05
N SER A 101 -11.13 -19.73 0.54
CA SER A 101 -11.64 -19.77 -0.82
C SER A 101 -12.79 -18.79 -1.05
N LEU A 102 -13.68 -18.62 -0.07
CA LEU A 102 -14.74 -17.61 -0.11
C LEU A 102 -14.17 -16.19 -0.10
N PHE A 103 -13.15 -15.94 0.72
CA PHE A 103 -12.49 -14.64 0.78
C PHE A 103 -11.84 -14.30 -0.56
N ILE A 104 -11.12 -15.24 -1.16
CA ILE A 104 -10.51 -15.09 -2.50
C ILE A 104 -11.61 -14.86 -3.54
N ALA A 105 -12.69 -15.66 -3.53
CA ALA A 105 -13.80 -15.49 -4.46
C ALA A 105 -14.44 -14.10 -4.32
N MET A 106 -14.63 -13.60 -3.10
CA MET A 106 -15.13 -12.26 -2.84
C MET A 106 -14.20 -11.19 -3.43
N VAL A 107 -12.90 -11.25 -3.14
CA VAL A 107 -11.91 -10.28 -3.66
C VAL A 107 -11.86 -10.29 -5.19
N LEU A 108 -11.90 -11.47 -5.82
CA LEU A 108 -11.91 -11.60 -7.28
C LEU A 108 -13.22 -11.11 -7.92
N ASN A 109 -14.35 -11.27 -7.22
CA ASN A 109 -15.65 -10.75 -7.65
C ASN A 109 -15.78 -9.24 -7.46
N LEU A 110 -15.02 -8.64 -6.53
CA LEU A 110 -14.93 -7.18 -6.34
C LEU A 110 -14.15 -6.46 -7.48
N GLY A 111 -14.00 -7.10 -8.64
CA GLY A 111 -13.16 -6.67 -9.77
C GLY A 111 -13.38 -5.23 -10.21
N GLU A 112 -12.33 -4.70 -10.87
CA GLU A 112 -12.18 -3.31 -11.28
C GLU A 112 -13.49 -2.67 -11.75
N ARG A 113 -13.91 -1.62 -11.02
CA ARG A 113 -14.90 -0.69 -11.54
C ARG A 113 -14.33 -0.07 -12.80
N LYS A 114 -15.07 -0.14 -13.91
CA LYS A 114 -14.74 0.68 -15.08
C LYS A 114 -14.76 2.13 -14.61
N ALA A 115 -13.67 2.86 -14.87
CA ALA A 115 -13.48 4.24 -14.40
C ALA A 115 -14.62 5.21 -14.79
N ASN A 116 -15.48 4.82 -15.74
CA ASN A 116 -16.62 5.60 -16.23
C ASN A 116 -17.99 5.05 -15.80
N GLU A 117 -18.07 4.06 -14.91
CA GLU A 117 -19.35 3.66 -14.33
C GLU A 117 -19.73 4.62 -13.20
N PRO A 118 -20.91 5.26 -13.27
CA PRO A 118 -21.34 6.20 -12.25
C PRO A 118 -21.30 5.49 -10.89
N SER A 119 -20.52 6.06 -9.96
CA SER A 119 -20.62 5.63 -8.58
C SER A 119 -22.06 5.86 -8.09
N ALA A 120 -22.51 5.13 -7.07
CA ALA A 120 -23.83 5.39 -6.50
C ALA A 120 -24.01 6.87 -6.08
N TYR A 121 -22.90 7.57 -5.83
CA TYR A 121 -22.87 9.01 -5.59
C TYR A 121 -23.14 9.86 -6.85
N SER A 122 -22.76 9.43 -8.04
CA SER A 122 -23.11 10.10 -9.31
C SER A 122 -24.61 10.06 -9.60
N VAL A 123 -25.32 9.02 -9.16
CA VAL A 123 -26.81 8.96 -9.25
C VAL A 123 -27.45 10.09 -8.42
N PHE A 124 -26.80 10.52 -7.33
CA PHE A 124 -27.28 11.59 -6.46
C PHE A 124 -26.56 12.93 -6.66
N ASN A 125 -25.48 12.95 -7.44
CA ASN A 125 -24.69 14.15 -7.74
C ASN A 125 -24.11 14.08 -9.18
N PRO A 126 -24.96 14.29 -10.20
CA PRO A 126 -24.57 14.16 -11.61
C PRO A 126 -23.45 15.11 -12.05
N HIS A 127 -23.27 16.23 -11.34
CA HIS A 127 -22.28 17.26 -11.63
C HIS A 127 -21.06 17.22 -10.71
N CYS A 128 -21.00 16.24 -9.79
CA CYS A 128 -19.95 16.16 -8.77
C CYS A 128 -19.74 17.49 -8.02
N GLU A 129 -20.84 18.22 -7.76
CA GLU A 129 -20.79 19.47 -7.01
C GLU A 129 -20.50 19.17 -5.54
N ARG A 130 -19.64 19.98 -4.90
CA ARG A 130 -19.35 19.81 -3.47
C ARG A 130 -20.65 19.95 -2.68
N LEU A 131 -20.98 18.96 -1.86
CA LEU A 131 -22.19 19.02 -1.04
C LEU A 131 -22.10 20.23 -0.10
N PRO A 132 -23.13 21.10 -0.05
CA PRO A 132 -23.16 22.22 0.87
C PRO A 132 -23.21 21.67 2.30
N GLY A 133 -22.09 21.77 3.03
CA GLY A 133 -21.93 21.19 4.37
C GLY A 133 -20.66 20.35 4.55
N GLN A 134 -19.93 20.01 3.48
CA GLN A 134 -18.52 19.63 3.66
C GLN A 134 -17.75 20.87 4.12
N LEU A 135 -17.03 20.77 5.24
CA LEU A 135 -16.12 21.81 5.73
C LEU A 135 -15.14 22.16 4.60
N THR A 136 -15.42 23.22 3.85
CA THR A 136 -14.47 23.76 2.89
C THR A 136 -13.26 24.25 3.68
N ALA A 137 -12.07 23.92 3.20
CA ALA A 137 -10.82 24.34 3.82
C ALA A 137 -10.81 25.86 4.07
N GLU A 138 -11.42 26.65 3.19
CA GLU A 138 -11.56 28.10 3.38
C GLU A 138 -12.44 28.49 4.60
N HIS A 139 -13.48 27.73 4.93
CA HIS A 139 -14.31 28.01 6.11
C HIS A 139 -13.57 27.63 7.40
N PHE A 140 -12.87 26.49 7.38
CA PHE A 140 -12.03 26.04 8.49
C PHE A 140 -10.88 27.00 8.78
N GLU A 141 -10.18 27.49 7.74
CA GLU A 141 -9.12 28.48 7.87
C GLU A 141 -9.65 29.80 8.43
N ARG A 142 -10.82 30.27 7.97
CA ARG A 142 -11.46 31.48 8.52
C ARG A 142 -11.78 31.34 10.00
N ASP A 143 -12.33 30.20 10.42
CA ASP A 143 -12.68 29.99 11.82
C ASP A 143 -11.43 29.89 12.72
N ILE A 144 -10.36 29.25 12.25
CA ILE A 144 -9.08 29.20 12.97
C ILE A 144 -8.45 30.59 13.08
N LEU A 145 -8.42 31.36 11.99
CA LEU A 145 -7.83 32.71 11.98
C LEU A 145 -8.64 33.69 12.84
N MET A 146 -9.97 33.59 12.84
CA MET A 146 -10.81 34.40 13.73
C MET A 146 -10.66 33.99 15.20
N ARG A 147 -10.54 32.69 15.50
CA ARG A 147 -10.26 32.21 16.85
C ARG A 147 -8.90 32.71 17.34
N ASN A 148 -7.86 32.66 16.51
CA ASN A 148 -6.52 33.12 16.88
C ASN A 148 -6.49 34.63 17.21
N ARG A 149 -7.23 35.44 16.45
CA ARG A 149 -7.37 36.89 16.72
C ARG A 149 -8.13 37.25 17.99
N ARG A 150 -8.94 36.34 18.55
CA ARG A 150 -9.68 36.59 19.80
C ARG A 150 -8.91 36.27 21.07
N ILE A 151 -7.75 35.64 20.95
CA ILE A 151 -6.94 35.17 22.08
C ILE A 151 -5.62 35.98 22.19
N SER A 152 -5.40 36.95 21.29
CA SER A 152 -4.35 37.98 21.36
C SER A 152 -4.92 39.30 21.84
#